data_AF-A0A8W7PDB0-F1
#
_entry.id   AF-A0A8W7PDB0-F1
#
_cell.length_a   1.000
_cell.length_b   1.000
_cell.length_c   1.000
_cell.angle_alpha   90.00
_cell.angle_beta   90.00
_cell.angle_gamma   90.00
#
_symmetry.space_group_name_H-M   'P 1'
#
loop_
_entity.id
_entity.type
_entity.pdbx_description
1 polymer ?
#
loop_
_entity_poly.entity_id
_entity_poly.type
_entity_poly.pdbx_seq_one_letter_code
_entity_poly.pdbx_strand_id
1 'polypeptide(L)'
;MRDLALRNELPDAYLALEHEAESNMTKRWTNAAIWKWCELDGHPHDNTVSRHELFPIRAPLFALEHCIAPFLESCDPNRDHRISLQEWGKCLELEEDDLTARCAEIAKDEEANASDLHDAFV
;
A
#
# COMPACT_ATOMS: atom_id res chain seq x y z
N MET A 1 -2.65 0.36 -9.64
CA MET A 1 -1.86 -0.86 -9.84
C MET A 1 -1.72 -1.17 -11.34
N ARG A 2 -2.76 -1.65 -12.04
CA ARG A 2 -2.75 -1.88 -13.50
C ARG A 2 -2.10 -0.77 -14.36
N ASP A 3 -2.52 0.48 -14.22
CA ASP A 3 -1.97 1.58 -15.04
C ASP A 3 -0.47 1.81 -14.80
N LEU A 4 0.01 1.58 -13.57
CA LEU A 4 1.43 1.67 -13.24
C LEU A 4 2.20 0.49 -13.85
N ALA A 5 1.62 -0.72 -13.78
CA ALA A 5 2.18 -1.90 -14.43
C ALA A 5 2.30 -1.70 -15.95
N LEU A 6 1.28 -1.13 -16.60
CA LEU A 6 1.31 -0.84 -18.05
C LEU A 6 2.40 0.17 -18.46
N ARG A 7 2.81 1.07 -17.55
CA ARG A 7 3.88 2.04 -17.78
C ARG A 7 5.24 1.58 -17.28
N ASN A 8 5.36 0.35 -16.78
CA ASN A 8 6.56 -0.18 -16.12
C ASN A 8 7.04 0.69 -14.94
N GLU A 9 6.10 1.29 -14.22
CA GLU A 9 6.34 2.13 -13.02
C GLU A 9 6.10 1.34 -11.72
N LEU A 10 5.74 0.07 -11.83
CA LEU A 10 5.46 -0.81 -10.69
C LEU A 10 6.66 -1.75 -10.47
N PRO A 11 7.26 -1.79 -9.26
CA PRO A 11 8.34 -2.72 -8.94
C PRO A 11 7.96 -4.19 -9.19
N ASP A 12 8.95 -5.03 -9.52
CA ASP A 12 8.75 -6.43 -9.92
C ASP A 12 7.97 -7.25 -8.88
N ALA A 13 8.23 -7.01 -7.59
CA ALA A 13 7.52 -7.69 -6.51
C ALA A 13 6.01 -7.37 -6.50
N TYR A 14 5.62 -6.15 -6.87
CA TYR A 14 4.22 -5.74 -7.01
C TYR A 14 3.62 -6.14 -8.37
N LEU A 15 4.44 -6.33 -9.41
CA LEU A 15 3.99 -6.84 -10.71
C LEU A 15 3.43 -8.27 -10.58
N ALA A 16 4.03 -9.10 -9.73
CA ALA A 16 3.51 -10.43 -9.43
C ALA A 16 2.08 -10.38 -8.83
N LEU A 17 1.81 -9.40 -7.96
CA LEU A 17 0.47 -9.19 -7.37
C LEU A 17 -0.55 -8.75 -8.42
N GLU A 18 -0.16 -7.91 -9.40
CA GLU A 18 -1.04 -7.52 -10.51
C GLU A 18 -1.34 -8.71 -11.42
N HIS A 19 -0.36 -9.54 -11.75
CA HIS A 19 -0.60 -10.75 -12.55
C HIS A 19 -1.56 -11.73 -11.85
N GLU A 20 -1.42 -11.90 -10.54
CA GLU A 20 -2.38 -12.70 -9.76
C GLU A 20 -3.79 -12.08 -9.83
N ALA A 21 -3.90 -10.76 -9.68
CA ALA A 21 -5.16 -10.02 -9.76
C ALA A 21 -5.85 -10.12 -11.14
N GLU A 22 -5.09 -10.25 -12.23
CA GLU A 22 -5.64 -10.47 -13.58
C GLU A 22 -6.20 -11.89 -13.75
N SER A 23 -5.59 -12.89 -13.10
CA SER A 23 -6.00 -14.29 -13.19
C SER A 23 -7.10 -14.67 -12.19
N ASN A 24 -7.14 -14.01 -11.03
CA ASN A 24 -8.11 -14.25 -9.97
C ASN A 24 -8.79 -12.94 -9.52
N MET A 25 -10.06 -12.79 -9.94
CA MET A 25 -10.86 -11.60 -9.65
C MET A 25 -11.11 -11.34 -8.16
N THR A 26 -11.06 -12.36 -7.29
CA THR A 26 -11.23 -12.16 -5.84
C THR A 26 -10.02 -11.46 -5.23
N LYS A 27 -8.83 -11.70 -5.78
CA LYS A 27 -7.58 -11.06 -5.34
C LYS A 27 -7.39 -9.67 -5.91
N ARG A 28 -8.18 -9.25 -6.90
CA ARG A 28 -8.02 -7.96 -7.57
C ARG A 28 -8.03 -6.77 -6.64
N TRP A 29 -8.99 -6.73 -5.72
CA TRP A 29 -9.12 -5.63 -4.76
C TRP A 29 -8.17 -5.80 -3.58
N THR A 30 -7.98 -7.03 -3.11
CA THR A 30 -7.10 -7.34 -2.00
C THR A 30 -5.64 -7.04 -2.31
N ASN A 31 -5.14 -7.44 -3.48
CA ASN A 31 -3.76 -7.18 -3.91
C ASN A 31 -3.51 -5.68 -4.09
N ALA A 32 -4.48 -4.95 -4.65
CA ALA A 32 -4.40 -3.50 -4.77
C ALA A 32 -4.38 -2.81 -3.40
N ALA A 33 -5.19 -3.30 -2.44
CA ALA A 33 -5.23 -2.78 -1.07
C ALA A 33 -3.93 -3.05 -0.31
N ILE A 34 -3.35 -4.26 -0.44
CA ILE A 34 -2.05 -4.62 0.15
C ILE A 34 -0.95 -3.75 -0.43
N TRP A 35 -0.86 -3.64 -1.76
CA TRP A 35 0.14 -2.79 -2.41
C TRP A 35 0.05 -1.35 -1.90
N LYS A 36 -1.15 -0.78 -1.89
CA LYS A 36 -1.32 0.61 -1.44
C LYS A 36 -0.95 0.78 0.04
N TRP A 37 -1.27 -0.19 0.88
CA TRP A 37 -0.89 -0.14 2.29
C TRP A 37 0.63 -0.24 2.48
N CYS A 38 1.31 -1.16 1.78
CA CYS A 38 2.76 -1.27 1.82
C CYS A 38 3.46 0.01 1.29
N GLU A 39 2.89 0.65 0.25
CA GLU A 39 3.42 1.91 -0.31
C GLU A 39 3.34 3.06 0.71
N LEU A 40 2.38 3.00 1.64
CA LEU A 40 2.19 4.03 2.68
C LEU A 40 3.01 3.73 3.94
N ASP A 41 3.18 2.47 4.32
CA ASP A 41 4.05 2.02 5.41
C ASP A 41 5.50 2.21 4.97
N GLY A 42 5.97 3.45 5.09
CA GLY A 42 7.25 3.90 4.57
C GLY A 42 8.34 3.74 5.63
N HIS A 43 8.97 4.84 6.04
CA HIS A 43 10.02 4.80 7.05
C HIS A 43 9.57 5.41 8.39
N PRO A 44 9.62 4.65 9.51
CA PRO A 44 10.06 3.27 9.62
C PRO A 44 8.98 2.26 9.19
N HIS A 45 9.39 1.14 8.55
CA HIS A 45 8.48 0.02 8.27
C HIS A 45 8.10 -0.68 9.57
N ASP A 46 7.04 -0.20 10.23
CA ASP A 46 6.57 -0.70 11.52
C ASP A 46 5.30 -1.57 11.38
N ASN A 47 4.92 -1.90 10.15
CA ASN A 47 3.68 -2.61 9.79
C ASN A 47 2.43 -1.85 10.26
N THR A 48 2.50 -0.53 10.35
CA THR A 48 1.36 0.33 10.61
C THR A 48 1.46 1.60 9.78
N VAL A 49 0.33 2.11 9.30
CA VAL A 49 0.33 3.38 8.58
C VAL A 49 -0.07 4.50 9.54
N SER A 50 0.84 5.42 9.79
CA SER A 50 0.61 6.58 10.65
C SER A 50 -0.18 7.68 9.95
N ARG A 51 -0.73 8.63 10.73
CA ARG A 51 -1.44 9.79 10.17
C ARG A 51 -0.60 10.62 9.19
N HIS A 52 0.72 10.68 9.37
CA HIS A 52 1.64 11.43 8.51
C HIS A 52 1.89 10.70 7.19
N GLU A 53 1.96 9.37 7.22
CA GLU A 53 2.09 8.54 6.02
C GLU A 53 0.83 8.54 5.15
N LEU A 54 -0.33 8.88 5.71
CA LEU A 54 -1.56 9.12 4.94
C LEU A 54 -1.57 10.45 4.18
N PHE A 55 -0.59 11.33 4.40
CA PHE A 55 -0.54 12.65 3.77
C PHE A 55 -0.55 12.61 2.22
N PRO A 56 0.17 11.70 1.53
CA PRO A 56 0.14 11.58 0.07
C PRO A 56 -1.23 11.21 -0.49
N ILE A 57 -2.13 10.61 0.29
CA ILE A 57 -3.51 10.36 -0.13
C ILE A 57 -4.36 11.62 0.09
N ARG A 58 -4.13 12.35 1.18
CA ARG A 58 -4.87 13.59 1.48
C ARG A 58 -4.48 14.75 0.55
N ALA A 59 -3.21 14.88 0.15
CA ALA A 59 -2.70 16.06 -0.56
C ALA A 59 -3.22 16.23 -2.01
N PRO A 60 -3.28 15.19 -2.88
CA PRO A 60 -3.88 15.31 -4.21
C PRO A 60 -5.41 15.48 -4.17
N LEU A 61 -6.03 15.10 -3.06
CA LEU A 61 -7.48 15.10 -2.85
C LEU A 61 -7.95 16.29 -1.99
N PHE A 62 -7.24 17.42 -2.00
CA PHE A 62 -7.60 18.59 -1.18
C PHE A 62 -9.06 19.07 -1.38
N ALA A 63 -9.62 18.90 -2.60
CA ALA A 63 -11.02 19.17 -2.88
C ALA A 63 -12.02 18.23 -2.16
N LEU A 64 -11.57 17.05 -1.74
CA LEU A 64 -12.32 15.99 -1.05
C LEU A 64 -11.81 15.75 0.37
N GLU A 65 -11.05 16.69 0.95
CA GLU A 65 -10.51 16.57 2.31
C GLU A 65 -11.63 16.26 3.33
N HIS A 66 -12.78 16.90 3.17
CA HIS A 66 -13.98 16.72 3.99
C HIS A 66 -14.62 15.32 3.88
N CYS A 67 -14.28 14.54 2.85
CA CYS A 67 -14.74 13.17 2.69
C CYS A 67 -13.69 12.18 3.21
N ILE A 68 -12.42 12.42 2.88
CA ILE A 68 -11.36 11.44 3.13
C ILE A 68 -10.82 11.47 4.55
N ALA A 69 -10.78 12.64 5.20
CA ALA A 69 -10.31 12.72 6.58
C ALA A 69 -11.24 11.97 7.54
N PRO A 70 -12.58 12.17 7.52
CA PRO A 70 -13.48 11.38 8.37
C PRO A 70 -13.49 9.89 8.03
N PHE A 71 -13.33 9.54 6.75
CA PHE A 71 -13.21 8.14 6.32
C PHE A 71 -11.97 7.46 6.94
N LEU A 72 -10.79 8.07 6.80
CA LEU A 72 -9.56 7.52 7.37
C LEU A 72 -9.59 7.49 8.90
N GLU A 73 -10.26 8.45 9.55
CA GLU A 73 -10.50 8.41 11.00
C GLU A 73 -11.43 7.25 11.40
N SER A 74 -12.41 6.90 10.56
CA SER A 74 -13.28 5.74 10.82
C SER A 74 -12.56 4.39 10.66
N CYS A 75 -11.45 4.36 9.91
CA CYS A 75 -10.60 3.18 9.78
C CYS A 75 -9.74 2.89 11.02
N ASP A 76 -9.67 3.81 12.00
CA ASP A 76 -8.94 3.66 13.26
C ASP A 76 -9.94 3.51 14.44
N PRO A 77 -10.54 2.33 14.64
CA PRO A 77 -11.52 2.11 15.71
C PRO A 77 -10.89 2.11 17.11
N ASN A 78 -9.60 1.77 17.20
CA ASN A 78 -8.88 1.63 18.46
C ASN A 78 -8.31 3.00 18.95
N ARG A 79 -8.24 4.00 18.06
CA ARG A 79 -7.79 5.38 18.26
C ARG A 79 -6.33 5.52 18.66
N ASP A 80 -5.46 4.64 18.18
CA ASP A 80 -4.02 4.73 18.38
C ASP A 80 -3.31 5.63 17.34
N HIS A 81 -4.08 6.22 16.42
CA HIS A 81 -3.61 7.07 15.33
C HIS A 81 -2.73 6.36 14.30
N ARG A 82 -2.86 5.04 14.23
CA ARG A 82 -2.21 4.16 13.27
C ARG A 82 -3.27 3.26 12.64
N ILE A 83 -2.97 2.75 11.45
CA ILE A 83 -3.86 1.83 10.74
C ILE A 83 -3.07 0.58 10.40
N SER A 84 -3.39 -0.52 11.07
CA SER A 84 -2.89 -1.86 10.75
C SER A 84 -3.46 -2.38 9.43
N LEU A 85 -2.85 -3.40 8.83
CA LEU A 85 -3.38 -3.99 7.59
C LEU A 85 -4.79 -4.57 7.78
N GLN A 86 -5.06 -5.13 8.97
CA GLN A 86 -6.38 -5.68 9.28
C GLN A 86 -7.44 -4.57 9.37
N GLU A 87 -7.12 -3.47 10.04
CA GLU A 87 -8.01 -2.30 10.10
C GLU A 87 -8.23 -1.68 8.72
N TRP A 88 -7.17 -1.56 7.92
CA TRP A 88 -7.24 -1.08 6.54
C TRP A 88 -8.17 -1.96 5.69
N GLY A 89 -7.97 -3.27 5.73
CA GLY A 89 -8.78 -4.25 5.03
C GLY A 89 -10.25 -4.21 5.41
N LYS A 90 -10.51 -4.21 6.72
CA LYS A 90 -11.86 -4.09 7.26
C LYS A 90 -12.53 -2.78 6.87
N CYS A 91 -11.78 -1.68 6.84
CA CYS A 91 -12.30 -0.38 6.41
C CYS A 91 -12.69 -0.36 4.92
N LEU A 92 -12.03 -1.18 4.10
CA LEU A 92 -12.33 -1.35 2.67
C LEU A 92 -13.32 -2.50 2.40
N GLU A 93 -13.92 -3.09 3.43
CA GLU A 93 -14.87 -4.21 3.34
C GLU A 93 -14.27 -5.45 2.64
N LEU A 94 -12.98 -5.72 2.86
CA LEU A 94 -12.28 -6.88 2.32
C LEU A 94 -12.25 -8.04 3.32
N GLU A 95 -12.18 -9.27 2.81
CA GLU A 95 -12.03 -10.47 3.64
C GLU A 95 -10.62 -10.51 4.27
N GLU A 96 -10.57 -10.56 5.60
CA GLU A 96 -9.31 -10.54 6.38
C GLU A 96 -8.41 -11.74 6.07
N ASP A 97 -8.99 -12.90 5.75
CA ASP A 97 -8.27 -14.14 5.44
C ASP A 97 -7.39 -14.02 4.19
N ASP A 98 -7.72 -13.09 3.29
CA ASP A 98 -6.98 -12.84 2.06
C ASP A 98 -5.91 -11.74 2.20
N LEU A 99 -5.88 -11.05 3.34
CA LEU A 99 -4.98 -9.91 3.62
C LEU A 99 -3.72 -10.36 4.35
N THR A 100 -2.81 -11.01 3.62
CA THR A 100 -1.48 -11.34 4.13
C THR A 100 -0.48 -10.28 3.70
N ALA A 101 0.04 -9.49 4.65
CA ALA A 101 1.08 -8.50 4.40
C ALA A 101 2.35 -9.19 3.87
N ARG A 102 2.74 -8.87 2.62
CA ARG A 102 4.04 -9.27 2.05
C ARG A 102 5.02 -8.11 1.93
N CYS A 103 4.77 -6.99 2.62
CA CYS A 103 5.53 -5.75 2.48
C CYS A 103 7.03 -5.93 2.78
N ALA A 104 7.39 -6.79 3.73
CA ALA A 104 8.78 -7.05 4.11
C ALA A 104 9.59 -7.84 3.05
N GLU A 105 8.92 -8.59 2.17
CA GLU A 105 9.58 -9.20 1.01
C GLU A 105 9.82 -8.14 -0.07
N ILE A 106 8.90 -7.19 -0.19
CA ILE A 106 8.89 -6.17 -1.24
C ILE A 106 9.88 -5.03 -0.95
N ALA A 107 9.97 -4.55 0.29
CA ALA A 107 10.89 -3.49 0.70
C ALA A 107 12.38 -3.90 0.54
N LYS A 108 12.70 -5.19 0.70
CA LYS A 108 14.06 -5.71 0.50
C LYS A 108 14.52 -5.65 -0.95
N ASP A 109 13.59 -5.86 -1.87
CA ASP A 109 13.88 -5.82 -3.31
C ASP A 109 14.06 -4.36 -3.80
N GLU A 110 13.34 -3.40 -3.22
CA GLU A 110 13.50 -1.97 -3.51
C GLU A 110 14.83 -1.41 -2.98
N GLU A 111 15.24 -1.74 -1.76
CA GLU A 111 16.55 -1.34 -1.21
C GLU A 111 17.72 -1.93 -2.00
N ALA A 112 17.61 -3.20 -2.45
CA ALA A 112 18.62 -3.83 -3.29
C ALA A 112 18.74 -3.16 -4.66
N ASN A 113 17.62 -2.84 -5.31
CA ASN A 113 17.61 -2.20 -6.62
C ASN A 113 18.07 -0.73 -6.56
N ALA A 114 17.81 -0.04 -5.44
CA ALA A 114 18.35 1.30 -5.19
C ALA A 114 19.87 1.30 -4.98
N SER A 115 20.45 0.26 -4.37
CA SER A 115 21.90 0.10 -4.26
C SER A 115 22.58 -0.18 -5.60
N ASP A 116 21.95 -0.98 -6.48
CA ASP A 116 22.49 -1.26 -7.82
C ASP A 116 22.53 0.00 -8.72
N LEU A 117 21.57 0.92 -8.57
CA LEU A 117 21.57 2.21 -9.27
C LEU A 117 22.62 3.19 -8.73
N HIS A 118 22.97 3.10 -7.45
CA HIS A 118 24.05 3.89 -6.86
C HIS A 118 25.42 3.42 -7.37
N ASP A 119 25.64 2.11 -7.45
CA ASP A 119 26.88 1.51 -7.97
C ASP A 119 27.03 1.62 -9.50
N ALA A 120 25.92 1.83 -10.25
CA ALA A 120 25.97 2.09 -11.68
C ALA A 120 26.41 3.54 -12.04
N PHE A 121 26.41 4.46 -11.07
CA PHE A 121 26.74 5.88 -11.25
C PHE A 121 27.99 6.36 -10.47
N VAL A 122 28.73 5.45 -9.82
CA VAL A 122 30.06 5.68 -9.23
C VAL A 122 31.12 4.99 -10.07
#